data_AF-A0A8C8VN28-F1
#
_entry.id   AF-A0A8C8VN28-F1
#
_cell.length_a   1.000
_cell.length_b   1.000
_cell.length_c   1.000
_cell.angle_alpha   90.00
_cell.angle_beta   90.00
_cell.angle_gamma   90.00
#
_symmetry.space_group_name_H-M   'P 1'
#
loop_
_entity.id
_entity.type
_entity.pdbx_description
1 polymer ?
#
loop_
_entity_poly.entity_id
_entity_poly.type
_entity_poly.pdbx_seq_one_letter_code
_entity_poly.pdbx_strand_id
1 'polypeptide(L)'
;MEDFSAKFVSQKISKTRWRPVPAAALQPPELFATGSWDNEENKISIWSVGDFGSLEDAPNGEYQGEPQLLCDIGHQGDVMDMQFFDQERIVAASSTGSVTVFRHHQNNQTLSINQRWERAHYHMNPDTHSYGGASCTGVICNNPEIVTVGEDGRINLFRADHKKAVRIIVWEVHFHPSNPDHLFTCSEDGSLWHWDASMEVSEKPSFFHQGGRSTTFLSHSTNQSVISAWLNNNPTKDRMEITNLVPNQTLSVNSLDVLGPCLVCGTDAEAIYVNRHLVA
;
A
#
# COMPACT_ATOMS: atom_id res chain seq x y z
N MET A 1 23.23 23.80 -23.38
CA MET A 1 23.56 23.87 -21.94
C MET A 1 23.19 22.50 -21.41
N GLU A 2 24.15 21.76 -20.87
CA GLU A 2 23.86 20.42 -20.35
C GLU A 2 23.19 20.57 -18.99
N ASP A 3 21.86 20.53 -18.98
CA ASP A 3 21.01 20.60 -17.77
C ASP A 3 21.03 19.29 -16.95
N PHE A 4 22.05 18.44 -17.16
CA PHE A 4 22.16 17.12 -16.55
C PHE A 4 23.52 16.95 -15.88
N SER A 5 23.50 16.69 -14.57
CA SER A 5 24.65 16.19 -13.82
C SER A 5 24.56 14.66 -13.73
N ALA A 6 25.67 13.96 -13.95
CA ALA A 6 25.73 12.50 -13.92
C ALA A 6 26.83 12.02 -12.98
N LYS A 7 26.50 11.06 -12.11
CA LYS A 7 27.45 10.37 -11.25
C LYS A 7 27.47 8.88 -11.54
N PHE A 8 28.65 8.34 -11.78
CA PHE A 8 28.85 6.90 -11.92
C PHE A 8 28.94 6.24 -10.54
N VAL A 9 28.03 5.31 -10.26
CA VAL A 9 27.86 4.70 -8.92
C VAL A 9 28.31 3.24 -8.86
N SER A 10 28.83 2.68 -9.96
CA SER A 10 29.32 1.30 -10.09
C SER A 10 28.35 0.20 -9.64
N GLN A 11 27.05 0.53 -9.52
CA GLN A 11 25.97 -0.38 -9.16
C GLN A 11 24.79 -0.16 -10.11
N LYS A 12 24.07 -1.24 -10.41
CA LYS A 12 22.82 -1.14 -11.16
C LYS A 12 21.70 -0.66 -10.24
N ILE A 13 21.03 0.42 -10.63
CA ILE A 13 19.94 1.04 -9.88
C ILE A 13 18.59 0.62 -10.50
N SER A 14 17.68 0.09 -9.69
CA SER A 14 16.32 -0.31 -10.12
C SER A 14 15.27 0.74 -9.76
N LYS A 15 15.49 1.48 -8.67
CA LYS A 15 14.52 2.46 -8.16
C LYS A 15 15.20 3.71 -7.63
N THR A 16 14.58 4.84 -7.92
CA THR A 16 14.95 6.16 -7.37
C THR A 16 13.69 6.86 -6.88
N ARG A 17 13.75 7.45 -5.68
CA ARG A 17 12.62 8.18 -5.07
C ARG A 17 13.12 9.41 -4.35
N TRP A 18 12.53 10.57 -4.63
CA TRP A 18 12.75 11.77 -3.82
C TRP A 18 12.13 11.61 -2.43
N ARG A 19 12.79 12.17 -1.42
CA ARG A 19 12.15 12.38 -0.12
C ARG A 19 11.05 13.43 -0.31
N PRO A 20 9.81 13.15 0.08
CA PRO A 20 8.73 14.12 -0.03
C PRO A 20 9.05 15.38 0.76
N VAL A 21 8.81 16.55 0.17
CA VAL A 21 8.82 17.83 0.88
C VAL A 21 7.37 18.27 1.13
N PRO A 22 7.07 19.00 2.23
CA PRO A 22 5.74 19.56 2.44
C PRO A 22 5.29 20.40 1.24
N ALA A 23 4.00 20.37 0.89
CA ALA A 23 3.49 21.12 -0.27
C ALA A 23 3.70 22.65 -0.16
N ALA A 24 3.84 23.16 1.06
CA ALA A 24 4.15 24.57 1.33
C ALA A 24 5.66 24.90 1.27
N ALA A 25 6.52 23.91 1.05
CA ALA A 25 7.95 24.13 0.94
C ALA A 25 8.27 24.89 -0.36
N LEU A 26 8.98 26.01 -0.22
CA LEU A 26 9.45 26.82 -1.35
C LEU A 26 10.76 26.28 -1.95
N GLN A 27 11.48 25.45 -1.19
CA GLN A 27 12.76 24.87 -1.62
C GLN A 27 12.53 23.53 -2.34
N PRO A 28 13.31 23.22 -3.38
CA PRO A 28 13.27 21.93 -4.05
C PRO A 28 13.71 20.79 -3.11
N PRO A 29 13.34 19.53 -3.39
CA PRO A 29 13.82 18.39 -2.63
C PRO A 29 15.33 18.18 -2.88
N GLU A 30 16.10 18.04 -1.80
CA GLU A 30 17.55 17.81 -1.87
C GLU A 30 17.93 16.34 -1.65
N LEU A 31 17.08 15.57 -0.96
CA LEU A 31 17.39 14.19 -0.57
C LEU A 31 16.59 13.20 -1.39
N PHE A 32 17.25 12.14 -1.84
CA PHE A 32 16.61 11.02 -2.50
C PHE A 32 17.20 9.68 -2.06
N ALA A 33 16.46 8.61 -2.32
CA ALA A 33 16.90 7.24 -2.08
C ALA A 33 17.02 6.48 -3.40
N THR A 34 17.95 5.53 -3.45
CA THR A 34 18.06 4.54 -4.52
C THR A 34 18.01 3.12 -3.98
N GLY A 35 17.43 2.22 -4.76
CA GLY A 35 17.51 0.78 -4.56
C GLY A 35 18.25 0.13 -5.72
N SER A 36 19.09 -0.86 -5.42
CA SER A 36 19.89 -1.57 -6.41
C SER A 36 19.30 -2.94 -6.79
N TRP A 37 19.75 -3.50 -7.91
CA TRP A 37 19.39 -4.85 -8.37
C TRP A 37 20.54 -5.51 -9.11
N ASP A 38 20.61 -6.84 -9.13
CA ASP A 38 21.62 -7.62 -9.87
C ASP A 38 23.07 -7.15 -9.59
N ASN A 39 23.36 -6.87 -8.32
CA ASN A 39 24.71 -6.62 -7.80
C ASN A 39 25.09 -7.75 -6.83
N GLU A 40 26.39 -7.94 -6.60
CA GLU A 40 26.89 -8.90 -5.60
C GLU A 40 26.29 -8.64 -4.21
N GLU A 41 26.22 -7.36 -3.83
CA GLU A 41 25.53 -6.89 -2.64
C GLU A 41 24.55 -5.79 -3.03
N ASN A 42 23.25 -6.09 -2.97
CA ASN A 42 22.22 -5.08 -3.18
C ASN A 42 22.10 -4.15 -1.97
N LYS A 43 21.72 -2.89 -2.21
CA LYS A 43 21.71 -1.81 -1.23
C LYS A 43 20.50 -0.90 -1.37
N ILE A 44 20.14 -0.28 -0.24
CA ILE A 44 19.36 0.95 -0.17
C ILE A 44 20.33 2.07 0.18
N SER A 45 20.33 3.15 -0.61
CA SER A 45 21.27 4.26 -0.45
C SER A 45 20.53 5.59 -0.38
N ILE A 46 20.99 6.50 0.48
CA ILE A 46 20.50 7.89 0.58
C ILE A 46 21.52 8.82 -0.04
N TRP A 47 21.01 9.74 -0.85
CA TRP A 47 21.80 10.70 -1.60
C TRP A 47 21.31 12.12 -1.33
N SER A 48 22.22 13.08 -1.48
CA SER A 48 21.93 14.51 -1.45
C SER A 48 22.30 15.17 -2.77
N VAL A 49 21.47 16.10 -3.22
CA VAL A 49 21.73 17.05 -4.30
C VAL A 49 21.62 18.44 -3.66
N GLY A 50 22.76 19.06 -3.35
CA GLY A 50 22.80 20.36 -2.68
C GLY A 50 24.20 20.75 -2.21
N ASP A 51 24.40 22.03 -1.93
CA ASP A 51 25.68 22.64 -1.53
C ASP A 51 26.09 22.26 -0.10
N PHE A 52 26.49 21.02 0.12
CA PHE A 52 27.19 20.62 1.34
C PHE A 52 28.70 20.79 1.15
N GLY A 53 29.14 22.04 1.05
CA GLY A 53 30.54 22.43 0.97
C GLY A 53 30.63 23.95 0.90
N SER A 54 31.21 24.57 1.92
CA SER A 54 31.54 25.99 1.97
C SER A 54 32.16 26.47 0.66
N LEU A 55 31.63 27.59 0.13
CA LEU A 55 32.07 28.38 -1.03
C LEU A 55 33.56 28.80 -1.04
N GLU A 56 34.38 28.31 -0.11
CA GLU A 56 35.73 28.82 0.16
C GLU A 56 36.87 27.95 -0.39
N ASP A 57 36.63 26.67 -0.76
CA ASP A 57 37.70 25.73 -1.16
C ASP A 57 37.72 25.36 -2.65
N ALA A 58 36.90 25.98 -3.50
CA ALA A 58 36.89 25.73 -4.95
C ALA A 58 37.69 26.80 -5.71
N PRO A 59 38.91 26.52 -6.22
CA PRO A 59 39.73 27.55 -6.88
C PRO A 59 39.15 28.05 -8.22
N ASN A 60 38.15 27.35 -8.79
CA ASN A 60 37.71 27.54 -10.17
C ASN A 60 36.17 27.59 -10.37
N GLY A 61 35.36 27.86 -9.34
CA GLY A 61 33.95 28.27 -9.53
C GLY A 61 32.99 27.28 -10.23
N GLU A 62 33.41 26.04 -10.47
CA GLU A 62 32.58 24.97 -11.06
C GLU A 62 32.25 23.93 -9.98
N TYR A 63 31.30 24.24 -9.10
CA TYR A 63 30.61 23.21 -8.30
C TYR A 63 29.22 23.03 -8.88
N GLN A 64 29.07 22.03 -9.75
CA GLN A 64 27.79 21.60 -10.29
C GLN A 64 27.21 20.54 -9.37
N GLY A 65 25.92 20.65 -9.03
CA GLY A 65 25.14 19.81 -8.11
C GLY A 65 25.15 18.30 -8.39
N GLU A 66 26.31 17.66 -8.26
CA GLU A 66 26.51 16.23 -8.37
C GLU A 66 25.96 15.51 -7.12
N PRO A 67 25.16 14.44 -7.30
CA PRO A 67 24.64 13.66 -6.18
C PRO A 67 25.73 13.12 -5.25
N GLN A 68 25.63 13.35 -3.94
CA GLN A 68 26.56 12.79 -2.95
C GLN A 68 25.91 11.67 -2.15
N LEU A 69 26.61 10.54 -2.02
CA LEU A 69 26.17 9.42 -1.19
C LEU A 69 26.33 9.83 0.27
N LEU A 70 25.23 9.81 1.02
CA LEU A 70 25.25 10.09 2.45
C LEU A 70 25.46 8.81 3.25
N CYS A 71 24.69 7.77 2.93
CA CYS A 71 24.80 6.46 3.57
C CYS A 71 24.10 5.37 2.78
N ASP A 72 24.44 4.11 3.07
CA ASP A 72 23.80 2.93 2.52
C ASP A 72 23.64 1.81 3.55
N ILE A 73 22.77 0.86 3.24
CA ILE A 73 22.57 -0.39 4.00
C ILE A 73 22.34 -1.54 3.03
N GLY A 74 22.85 -2.72 3.37
CA GLY A 74 22.62 -3.94 2.60
C GLY A 74 21.13 -4.32 2.52
N HIS A 75 20.71 -4.81 1.36
CA HIS A 75 19.37 -5.24 1.05
C HIS A 75 19.39 -6.69 0.52
N GLN A 76 18.50 -7.53 1.03
CA GLN A 76 18.40 -8.92 0.62
C GLN A 76 17.56 -9.03 -0.65
N GLY A 77 18.13 -9.62 -1.71
CA GLY A 77 17.51 -9.66 -3.04
C GLY A 77 17.49 -8.30 -3.73
N ASP A 78 16.84 -8.24 -4.88
CA ASP A 78 16.71 -7.03 -5.68
C ASP A 78 15.66 -6.10 -5.09
N VAL A 79 15.89 -4.79 -5.20
CA VAL A 79 14.87 -3.80 -4.83
C VAL A 79 13.86 -3.70 -5.97
N MET A 80 12.69 -4.31 -5.78
CA MET A 80 11.63 -4.39 -6.78
C MET A 80 10.77 -3.14 -6.81
N ASP A 81 10.53 -2.54 -5.64
CA ASP A 81 9.88 -1.25 -5.50
C ASP A 81 10.26 -0.57 -4.18
N MET A 82 10.07 0.75 -4.12
CA MET A 82 10.46 1.53 -2.95
C MET A 82 9.63 2.80 -2.85
N GLN A 83 9.29 3.21 -1.62
CA GLN A 83 8.64 4.49 -1.34
C GLN A 83 9.02 5.04 0.04
N PHE A 84 9.12 6.36 0.16
CA PHE A 84 9.18 7.01 1.46
C PHE A 84 7.84 6.86 2.18
N PHE A 85 7.88 6.35 3.42
CA PHE A 85 6.72 6.27 4.30
C PHE A 85 6.46 7.60 5.01
N ASP A 86 7.54 8.29 5.36
CA ASP A 86 7.56 9.64 5.93
C ASP A 86 8.94 10.30 5.72
N GLN A 87 9.29 11.31 6.51
CA GLN A 87 10.56 12.04 6.41
C GLN A 87 11.81 11.25 6.85
N GLU A 88 11.61 10.16 7.59
CA GLU A 88 12.69 9.35 8.16
C GLU A 88 12.66 7.90 7.67
N ARG A 89 11.51 7.40 7.23
CA ARG A 89 11.30 5.99 6.92
C ARG A 89 11.07 5.72 5.45
N ILE A 90 11.62 4.62 4.99
CA ILE A 90 11.54 4.13 3.60
C ILE A 90 11.08 2.68 3.64
N VAL A 91 10.13 2.32 2.80
CA VAL A 91 9.70 0.94 2.62
C VAL A 91 10.25 0.42 1.29
N ALA A 92 10.87 -0.76 1.33
CA ALA A 92 11.35 -1.45 0.14
C ALA A 92 10.70 -2.83 0.01
N ALA A 93 10.29 -3.15 -1.22
CA ALA A 93 9.83 -4.46 -1.67
C ALA A 93 11.00 -5.24 -2.29
N SER A 94 11.15 -6.50 -1.90
CA SER A 94 12.26 -7.36 -2.33
C SER A 94 11.82 -8.48 -3.26
N SER A 95 12.71 -8.89 -4.17
CA SER A 95 12.53 -10.10 -4.99
C SER A 95 12.50 -11.40 -4.17
N THR A 96 12.93 -11.35 -2.91
CA THR A 96 12.79 -12.46 -1.95
C THR A 96 11.38 -12.60 -1.40
N GLY A 97 10.48 -11.66 -1.68
CA GLY A 97 9.15 -11.57 -1.08
C GLY A 97 9.10 -10.92 0.28
N SER A 98 10.24 -10.45 0.79
CA SER A 98 10.27 -9.67 2.02
C SER A 98 9.95 -8.18 1.77
N VAL A 99 9.35 -7.54 2.77
CA VAL A 99 9.11 -6.09 2.79
C VAL A 99 9.84 -5.53 4.00
N THR A 100 10.66 -4.49 3.81
CA THR A 100 11.49 -3.92 4.87
C THR A 100 11.26 -2.43 5.01
N VAL A 101 11.04 -1.98 6.24
CA VAL A 101 11.02 -0.57 6.62
C VAL A 101 12.40 -0.21 7.14
N PHE A 102 13.08 0.71 6.46
CA PHE A 102 14.33 1.31 6.87
C PHE A 102 14.07 2.66 7.54
N ARG A 103 14.90 3.02 8.51
CA ARG A 103 14.94 4.36 9.11
C ARG A 103 16.28 5.03 8.82
N HIS A 104 16.21 6.24 8.31
CA HIS A 104 17.34 7.13 8.06
C HIS A 104 17.56 8.06 9.26
N HIS A 105 18.74 7.94 9.88
CA HIS A 105 19.17 8.77 11.00
C HIS A 105 19.99 9.95 10.49
N GLN A 106 19.33 11.08 10.23
CA GLN A 106 19.96 12.26 9.60
C GLN A 106 21.17 12.80 10.36
N ASN A 107 21.13 12.77 11.70
CA ASN A 107 22.22 13.31 12.54
C ASN A 107 23.55 12.60 12.32
N ASN A 108 23.50 11.30 12.06
CA ASN A 108 24.71 10.46 11.95
C ASN A 108 24.91 9.95 10.52
N GLN A 109 24.02 10.30 9.59
CA GLN A 109 23.99 9.81 8.22
C GLN A 109 24.11 8.27 8.20
N THR A 110 23.15 7.58 8.84
CA THR A 110 23.10 6.11 8.83
C THR A 110 21.70 5.60 8.53
N LEU A 111 21.63 4.37 8.02
CA LEU A 111 20.40 3.62 7.85
C LEU A 111 20.34 2.46 8.86
N SER A 112 19.13 2.14 9.30
CA SER A 112 18.88 0.97 10.14
C SER A 112 17.58 0.28 9.72
N ILE A 113 17.49 -1.03 9.94
CA ILE A 113 16.23 -1.75 9.76
C ILE A 113 15.31 -1.40 10.93
N ASN A 114 14.18 -0.77 10.62
CA ASN A 114 13.14 -0.48 11.59
C ASN A 114 12.19 -1.66 11.77
N GLN A 115 11.78 -2.31 10.68
CA GLN A 115 10.95 -3.51 10.69
C GLN A 115 11.13 -4.32 9.40
N ARG A 116 10.92 -5.63 9.46
CA ARG A 116 10.92 -6.51 8.30
C ARG A 116 9.83 -7.57 8.39
N TRP A 117 9.08 -7.73 7.31
CA TRP A 117 8.21 -8.88 7.08
C TRP A 117 8.92 -9.83 6.11
N GLU A 118 9.62 -10.83 6.67
CA GLU A 118 10.38 -11.82 5.90
C GLU A 118 9.52 -12.63 4.92
N ARG A 119 8.22 -12.74 5.24
CA ARG A 119 7.24 -13.56 4.51
C ARG A 119 6.03 -12.72 4.14
N ALA A 120 6.27 -11.51 3.64
CA ALA A 120 5.17 -10.70 3.13
C ALA A 120 4.54 -11.41 1.93
N HIS A 121 5.35 -11.84 0.98
CA HIS A 121 4.92 -12.62 -0.17
C HIS A 121 5.66 -13.96 -0.23
N TYR A 122 4.92 -15.05 -0.40
CA TYR A 122 5.49 -16.40 -0.42
C TYR A 122 4.59 -17.41 -1.12
N HIS A 123 5.21 -18.41 -1.72
CA HIS A 123 4.54 -19.63 -2.16
C HIS A 123 4.71 -20.73 -1.12
N MET A 124 3.66 -21.53 -0.94
CA MET A 124 3.74 -22.78 -0.19
C MET A 124 3.86 -23.92 -1.19
N ASN A 125 4.90 -24.74 -1.05
CA ASN A 125 4.97 -25.99 -1.80
C ASN A 125 4.15 -27.05 -1.03
N PRO A 126 3.06 -27.58 -1.60
CA PRO A 126 2.18 -28.53 -0.92
C PRO A 126 2.85 -29.89 -0.68
N ASP A 127 3.78 -30.30 -1.54
CA ASP A 127 4.45 -31.60 -1.43
C ASP A 127 5.52 -31.58 -0.33
N THR A 128 6.33 -30.53 -0.27
CA THR A 128 7.45 -30.42 0.67
C THR A 128 7.11 -29.68 1.95
N HIS A 129 5.93 -29.05 2.03
CA HIS A 129 5.54 -28.11 3.08
C HIS A 129 6.57 -27.00 3.32
N SER A 130 7.44 -26.75 2.33
CA SER A 130 8.44 -25.70 2.38
C SER A 130 7.89 -24.42 1.80
N TYR A 131 8.39 -23.30 2.29
CA TYR A 131 7.99 -22.01 1.77
C TYR A 131 9.10 -21.42 0.89
N GLY A 132 8.75 -21.05 -0.33
CA GLY A 132 9.58 -20.24 -1.21
C GLY A 132 9.17 -18.77 -1.12
N GLY A 133 10.13 -17.85 -1.17
CA GLY A 133 9.82 -16.43 -1.35
C GLY A 133 9.14 -16.20 -2.70
N ALA A 134 8.11 -15.36 -2.73
CA ALA A 134 7.47 -14.91 -3.96
C ALA A 134 7.77 -13.42 -4.12
N SER A 135 8.24 -12.98 -5.28
CA SER A 135 8.70 -11.59 -5.44
C SER A 135 7.63 -10.58 -5.02
N CYS A 136 7.99 -9.63 -4.16
CA CYS A 136 7.13 -8.49 -3.84
C CYS A 136 7.34 -7.45 -4.93
N THR A 137 6.36 -7.26 -5.82
CA THR A 137 6.54 -6.50 -7.07
C THR A 137 6.16 -5.03 -6.95
N GLY A 138 5.39 -4.66 -5.92
CA GLY A 138 4.98 -3.27 -5.69
C GLY A 138 4.74 -2.93 -4.23
N VAL A 139 4.98 -1.67 -3.88
CA VAL A 139 4.66 -1.12 -2.55
C VAL A 139 4.10 0.30 -2.64
N ILE A 140 3.05 0.55 -1.88
CA ILE A 140 2.46 1.88 -1.68
C ILE A 140 2.31 2.16 -0.18
N CYS A 141 2.61 3.38 0.23
CA CYS A 141 2.55 3.87 1.59
C CYS A 141 1.50 4.98 1.72
N ASN A 142 0.63 4.87 2.72
CA ASN A 142 -0.27 5.93 3.18
C ASN A 142 -0.35 5.87 4.70
N ASN A 143 0.56 6.56 5.40
CA ASN A 143 0.76 6.45 6.85
C ASN A 143 -0.59 6.44 7.63
N PRO A 144 -0.88 5.39 8.43
CA PRO A 144 0.03 4.34 8.92
C PRO A 144 0.14 3.07 8.06
N GLU A 145 -0.51 3.05 6.90
CA GLU A 145 -0.73 1.88 6.08
C GLU A 145 0.36 1.67 5.03
N ILE A 146 0.68 0.40 4.78
CA ILE A 146 1.62 -0.05 3.74
C ILE A 146 0.90 -1.15 2.98
N VAL A 147 0.68 -0.97 1.69
CA VAL A 147 0.06 -1.95 0.82
C VAL A 147 1.13 -2.53 -0.10
N THR A 148 1.20 -3.87 -0.17
CA THR A 148 2.15 -4.56 -1.04
C THR A 148 1.44 -5.57 -1.93
N VAL A 149 2.02 -5.82 -3.10
CA VAL A 149 1.56 -6.84 -4.05
C VAL A 149 2.73 -7.72 -4.45
N GLY A 150 2.46 -8.98 -4.75
CA GLY A 150 3.51 -9.94 -5.10
C GLY A 150 3.07 -11.00 -6.10
N GLU A 151 4.04 -11.78 -6.56
CA GLU A 151 3.86 -12.88 -7.52
C GLU A 151 3.06 -14.05 -6.94
N ASP A 152 2.81 -14.06 -5.63
CA ASP A 152 1.87 -14.98 -4.97
C ASP A 152 0.40 -14.60 -5.15
N GLY A 153 0.10 -13.55 -5.93
CA GLY A 153 -1.26 -13.10 -6.20
C GLY A 153 -1.93 -12.41 -5.01
N ARG A 154 -1.17 -12.11 -3.95
CA ARG A 154 -1.70 -11.50 -2.72
C ARG A 154 -1.52 -9.98 -2.76
N ILE A 155 -2.48 -9.29 -2.19
CA ILE A 155 -2.37 -7.90 -1.75
C ILE A 155 -2.35 -7.92 -0.23
N ASN A 156 -1.24 -7.48 0.37
CA ASN A 156 -1.13 -7.38 1.81
C ASN A 156 -1.32 -5.93 2.27
N LEU A 157 -2.13 -5.74 3.30
CA LEU A 157 -2.18 -4.50 4.06
C LEU A 157 -1.39 -4.69 5.36
N PHE A 158 -0.30 -3.95 5.49
CA PHE A 158 0.51 -3.84 6.69
C PHE A 158 0.31 -2.49 7.37
N ARG A 159 0.72 -2.42 8.63
CA ARG A 159 1.00 -1.16 9.31
C ARG A 159 2.38 -1.21 9.93
N ALA A 160 3.10 -0.10 9.88
CA ALA A 160 4.49 -0.03 10.35
C ALA A 160 4.66 -0.37 11.86
N ASP A 161 3.59 -0.28 12.64
CA ASP A 161 3.53 -0.62 14.07
C ASP A 161 3.11 -2.07 14.36
N HIS A 162 2.72 -2.84 13.33
CA HIS A 162 2.24 -4.23 13.46
C HIS A 162 3.25 -5.24 12.89
N LYS A 163 3.54 -6.30 13.64
CA LYS A 163 4.47 -7.36 13.22
C LYS A 163 3.93 -8.31 12.14
N LYS A 164 2.61 -8.32 11.91
CA LYS A 164 1.92 -9.18 10.95
C LYS A 164 1.08 -8.33 10.00
N ALA A 165 0.71 -8.90 8.86
CA ALA A 165 -0.29 -8.30 7.98
C ALA A 165 -1.57 -8.04 8.77
N VAL A 166 -2.14 -6.85 8.57
CA VAL A 166 -3.45 -6.46 9.10
C VAL A 166 -4.53 -7.14 8.28
N ARG A 167 -4.37 -7.19 6.95
CA ARG A 167 -5.26 -7.88 6.02
C ARG A 167 -4.47 -8.51 4.87
N ILE A 168 -4.98 -9.59 4.31
CA ILE A 168 -4.47 -10.26 3.11
C ILE A 168 -5.66 -10.45 2.18
N ILE A 169 -5.58 -9.92 0.95
CA ILE A 169 -6.59 -10.06 -0.10
C ILE A 169 -5.96 -10.89 -1.21
N VAL A 170 -6.67 -11.85 -1.80
CA VAL A 170 -6.11 -12.73 -2.85
C VAL A 170 -7.14 -12.87 -4.00
N TRP A 171 -6.76 -13.50 -5.12
CA TRP A 171 -7.55 -13.89 -6.32
C TRP A 171 -8.44 -12.88 -7.05
N GLU A 172 -9.63 -12.57 -6.54
CA GLU A 172 -10.58 -11.71 -7.25
C GLU A 172 -11.18 -10.69 -6.29
N VAL A 173 -11.48 -9.52 -6.84
CA VAL A 173 -12.16 -8.43 -6.15
C VAL A 173 -13.35 -8.04 -7.03
N HIS A 174 -14.57 -8.20 -6.52
CA HIS A 174 -15.78 -7.90 -7.27
C HIS A 174 -16.69 -6.97 -6.46
N PHE A 175 -17.01 -5.80 -7.00
CA PHE A 175 -18.05 -4.95 -6.43
C PHE A 175 -19.44 -5.52 -6.76
N HIS A 176 -20.42 -5.34 -5.88
CA HIS A 176 -21.79 -5.67 -6.24
C HIS A 176 -22.26 -4.72 -7.37
N PRO A 177 -22.71 -5.23 -8.54
CA PRO A 177 -22.96 -4.40 -9.73
C PRO A 177 -24.00 -3.29 -9.53
N SER A 178 -24.98 -3.51 -8.66
CA SER A 178 -26.07 -2.55 -8.37
C SER A 178 -25.92 -1.83 -7.03
N ASN A 179 -24.93 -2.20 -6.21
CA ASN A 179 -24.76 -1.65 -4.86
C ASN A 179 -23.27 -1.60 -4.49
N PRO A 180 -22.51 -0.66 -5.07
CA PRO A 180 -21.05 -0.65 -5.01
C PRO A 180 -20.46 -0.41 -3.61
N ASP A 181 -21.29 -0.16 -2.59
CA ASP A 181 -20.87 -0.13 -1.18
C ASP A 181 -20.58 -1.54 -0.62
N HIS A 182 -20.97 -2.60 -1.35
CA HIS A 182 -20.56 -3.98 -1.05
C HIS A 182 -19.45 -4.46 -2.00
N LEU A 183 -18.41 -5.06 -1.42
CA LEU A 183 -17.28 -5.65 -2.11
C LEU A 183 -17.10 -7.11 -1.68
N PHE A 184 -16.66 -7.96 -2.60
CA PHE A 184 -16.38 -9.37 -2.36
C PHE A 184 -14.96 -9.71 -2.77
N THR A 185 -14.28 -10.51 -1.96
CA THR A 185 -12.92 -10.99 -2.26
C THR A 185 -12.77 -12.47 -1.94
N CYS A 186 -12.16 -13.26 -2.81
CA CYS A 186 -11.87 -14.68 -2.56
C CYS A 186 -10.38 -14.94 -2.35
N SER A 187 -9.97 -16.03 -1.72
CA SER A 187 -8.54 -16.26 -1.47
C SER A 187 -8.08 -17.71 -1.53
N GLU A 188 -6.76 -17.88 -1.60
CA GLU A 188 -6.05 -19.17 -1.76
C GLU A 188 -6.29 -20.09 -0.56
N ASP A 189 -6.51 -19.52 0.60
CA ASP A 189 -6.84 -20.25 1.83
C ASP A 189 -8.32 -20.68 1.89
N GLY A 190 -9.08 -20.48 0.81
CA GLY A 190 -10.49 -20.81 0.73
C GLY A 190 -11.42 -19.76 1.32
N SER A 191 -10.91 -18.60 1.78
CA SER A 191 -11.78 -17.56 2.32
C SER A 191 -12.55 -16.83 1.22
N LEU A 192 -13.78 -16.43 1.53
CA LEU A 192 -14.60 -15.57 0.68
C LEU A 192 -15.20 -14.49 1.58
N TRP A 193 -14.64 -13.29 1.49
CA TRP A 193 -15.01 -12.18 2.35
C TRP A 193 -16.03 -11.28 1.65
N HIS A 194 -17.06 -10.93 2.40
CA HIS A 194 -17.96 -9.82 2.11
C HIS A 194 -17.58 -8.63 2.95
N TRP A 195 -17.53 -7.49 2.29
CA TRP A 195 -17.07 -6.22 2.81
C TRP A 195 -18.19 -5.20 2.59
N ASP A 196 -18.76 -4.68 3.68
CA ASP A 196 -19.95 -3.82 3.64
C ASP A 196 -19.62 -2.42 4.18
N ALA A 197 -19.63 -1.42 3.28
CA ALA A 197 -19.41 -0.02 3.59
C ALA A 197 -20.73 0.79 3.64
N SER A 198 -21.90 0.15 3.51
CA SER A 198 -23.21 0.81 3.48
C SER A 198 -23.72 1.24 4.86
N MET A 199 -23.05 0.83 5.95
CA MET A 199 -23.47 1.14 7.32
C MET A 199 -23.26 2.62 7.67
N GLU A 200 -24.30 3.45 7.52
CA GLU A 200 -24.38 4.73 8.21
C GLU A 200 -24.92 4.52 9.64
N VAL A 201 -24.14 4.89 10.66
CA VAL A 201 -24.67 4.96 12.03
C VAL A 201 -25.71 6.08 12.08
N SER A 202 -26.98 5.72 12.27
CA SER A 202 -28.06 6.67 12.53
C SER A 202 -27.75 7.46 13.81
N GLU A 203 -27.29 8.71 13.67
CA GLU A 203 -27.43 9.66 14.76
C GLU A 203 -28.92 9.88 14.98
N LYS A 204 -29.41 9.58 16.20
CA LYS A 204 -30.78 9.85 16.61
C LYS A 204 -31.15 11.29 16.24
N PRO A 205 -32.23 11.55 15.49
CA PRO A 205 -32.67 12.91 15.26
C PRO A 205 -33.06 13.51 16.61
N SER A 206 -32.36 14.56 17.03
CA SER A 206 -32.74 15.38 18.18
C SER A 206 -34.04 16.13 17.83
N PHE A 207 -35.18 15.52 18.16
CA PHE A 207 -36.52 16.11 18.04
C PHE A 207 -36.76 17.22 19.07
N PHE A 208 -35.95 18.26 19.14
CA PHE A 208 -36.30 19.46 19.89
C PHE A 208 -35.66 20.71 19.28
N HIS A 209 -36.35 21.32 18.31
CA HIS A 209 -36.54 22.77 18.31
C HIS A 209 -37.93 23.15 17.78
N GLN A 210 -38.61 23.95 18.59
CA GLN A 210 -39.94 24.52 18.41
C GLN A 210 -40.01 25.50 17.23
N GLY A 211 -41.15 25.45 16.52
CA GLY A 211 -41.87 26.65 16.10
C GLY A 211 -41.73 27.06 14.64
N GLY A 212 -42.84 26.99 13.90
CA GLY A 212 -43.02 27.78 12.67
C GLY A 212 -43.71 27.04 11.53
N ARG A 213 -44.92 27.49 11.18
CA ARG A 213 -45.69 27.05 10.00
C ARG A 213 -44.95 27.36 8.69
N SER A 214 -44.88 26.39 7.78
CA SER A 214 -45.38 26.48 6.39
C SER A 214 -44.81 25.38 5.51
N THR A 215 -45.72 24.73 4.78
CA THR A 215 -45.47 23.79 3.70
C THR A 215 -44.93 24.52 2.47
N THR A 216 -43.71 24.18 2.04
CA THR A 216 -43.32 24.30 0.64
C THR A 216 -42.28 23.22 0.34
N PHE A 217 -42.70 22.22 -0.43
CA PHE A 217 -41.81 21.29 -1.11
C PHE A 217 -40.98 22.10 -2.09
N LEU A 218 -39.70 22.31 -1.77
CA LEU A 218 -38.71 22.78 -2.72
C LEU A 218 -37.77 21.62 -3.01
N SER A 219 -37.89 21.14 -4.24
CA SER A 219 -36.92 20.33 -4.94
C SER A 219 -35.53 20.97 -4.85
N HIS A 220 -34.62 20.35 -4.11
CA HIS A 220 -33.19 20.59 -4.27
C HIS A 220 -32.59 19.45 -5.09
N SER A 221 -32.57 19.69 -6.40
CA SER A 221 -31.52 19.19 -7.27
C SER A 221 -30.20 19.79 -6.81
N THR A 222 -29.45 19.05 -6.01
CA THR A 222 -28.04 19.34 -5.74
C THR A 222 -27.26 18.10 -6.14
N ASN A 223 -26.34 18.27 -7.09
CA ASN A 223 -25.27 17.34 -7.42
C ASN A 223 -24.47 17.02 -6.15
N GLN A 224 -24.97 16.13 -5.30
CA GLN A 224 -24.13 15.42 -4.35
C GLN A 224 -23.24 14.54 -5.22
N SER A 225 -21.98 14.93 -5.39
CA SER A 225 -20.95 14.00 -5.78
C SER A 225 -21.03 12.86 -4.77
N VAL A 226 -21.55 11.71 -5.19
CA VAL A 226 -21.56 10.50 -4.39
C VAL A 226 -20.10 10.09 -4.27
N ILE A 227 -19.43 10.63 -3.27
CA ILE A 227 -18.13 10.14 -2.86
C ILE A 227 -18.44 8.73 -2.36
N SER A 228 -17.93 7.74 -3.09
CA SER A 228 -18.04 6.32 -2.74
C SER A 228 -17.76 6.14 -1.24
N ALA A 229 -18.55 5.32 -0.53
CA ALA A 229 -18.33 5.08 0.90
C ALA A 229 -16.88 4.65 1.19
N TRP A 230 -16.28 3.94 0.23
CA TRP A 230 -14.88 3.52 0.17
C TRP A 230 -13.83 4.65 0.14
N LEU A 231 -14.22 5.87 -0.23
CA LEU A 231 -13.34 7.04 -0.36
C LEU A 231 -13.61 8.08 0.74
N ASN A 232 -14.47 7.76 1.71
CA ASN A 232 -14.88 8.69 2.76
C ASN A 232 -13.86 8.72 3.91
N ASN A 233 -13.01 9.74 3.96
CA ASN A 233 -11.96 9.91 4.97
C ASN A 233 -12.46 10.41 6.35
N ASN A 234 -13.73 10.16 6.73
CA ASN A 234 -14.26 10.64 8.01
C ASN A 234 -14.08 9.59 9.14
N PRO A 235 -13.13 9.80 10.09
CA PRO A 235 -12.75 8.80 11.09
C PRO A 235 -13.85 8.46 12.11
N THR A 236 -14.94 9.22 12.18
CA THR A 236 -16.09 8.93 13.07
C THR A 236 -17.22 8.16 12.38
N LYS A 237 -17.19 8.03 11.04
CA LYS A 237 -18.21 7.32 10.25
C LYS A 237 -17.74 5.97 9.69
N ASP A 238 -16.43 5.70 9.77
CA ASP A 238 -15.83 4.58 9.06
C ASP A 238 -15.90 3.28 9.89
N ARG A 239 -17.05 2.60 9.81
CA ARG A 239 -17.22 1.28 10.43
C ARG A 239 -17.74 0.26 9.42
N MET A 240 -16.85 -0.09 8.52
CA MET A 240 -16.99 -1.18 7.57
C MET A 240 -17.18 -2.55 8.27
N GLU A 241 -18.20 -3.30 7.87
CA GLU A 241 -18.43 -4.68 8.34
C GLU A 241 -17.76 -5.70 7.39
N ILE A 242 -17.12 -6.73 7.96
CA ILE A 242 -16.47 -7.80 7.18
C ILE A 242 -16.96 -9.16 7.67
N THR A 243 -17.49 -9.98 6.75
CA THR A 243 -18.04 -11.30 7.06
C THR A 243 -17.47 -12.37 6.14
N ASN A 244 -17.09 -13.53 6.67
CA ASN A 244 -16.71 -14.69 5.84
C ASN A 244 -17.97 -15.44 5.41
N LEU A 245 -18.12 -15.66 4.11
CA LEU A 245 -19.32 -16.23 3.50
C LEU A 245 -19.24 -17.74 3.26
N VAL A 246 -18.04 -18.32 3.28
CA VAL A 246 -17.83 -19.76 3.07
C VAL A 246 -17.56 -20.42 4.43
N PRO A 247 -18.34 -21.45 4.83
CA PRO A 247 -18.10 -22.17 6.08
C PRO A 247 -16.75 -22.91 6.05
N ASN A 248 -16.10 -23.03 7.21
CA ASN A 248 -14.72 -23.49 7.42
C ASN A 248 -14.16 -24.53 6.43
N GLN A 249 -12.92 -24.27 5.99
CA GLN A 249 -11.97 -25.14 5.28
C GLN A 249 -12.45 -25.67 3.92
N THR A 250 -12.58 -24.78 2.95
CA THR A 250 -12.51 -25.15 1.52
C THR A 250 -11.08 -24.99 1.03
N LEU A 251 -10.70 -25.71 -0.03
CA LEU A 251 -9.50 -25.34 -0.81
C LEU A 251 -9.72 -23.96 -1.46
N SER A 252 -8.68 -23.41 -2.10
CA SER A 252 -8.67 -22.08 -2.74
C SER A 252 -10.00 -21.74 -3.43
N VAL A 253 -10.55 -20.55 -3.12
CA VAL A 253 -11.69 -20.00 -3.87
C VAL A 253 -11.11 -19.15 -4.99
N ASN A 254 -11.19 -19.66 -6.22
CA ASN A 254 -10.45 -19.12 -7.37
C ASN A 254 -11.19 -18.01 -8.11
N SER A 255 -12.52 -18.09 -8.11
CA SER A 255 -13.35 -17.12 -8.83
C SER A 255 -14.72 -16.99 -8.16
N LEU A 256 -15.29 -15.79 -8.24
CA LEU A 256 -16.60 -15.47 -7.72
C LEU A 256 -17.37 -14.55 -8.68
N ASP A 257 -18.69 -14.62 -8.63
CA ASP A 257 -19.56 -13.63 -9.29
C ASP A 257 -20.77 -13.34 -8.39
N VAL A 258 -21.28 -12.11 -8.49
CA VAL A 258 -22.39 -11.63 -7.69
C VAL A 258 -23.42 -10.90 -8.57
N LEU A 259 -24.67 -11.33 -8.46
CA LEU A 259 -25.80 -10.71 -9.13
C LEU A 259 -27.04 -10.71 -8.21
N GLY A 260 -27.45 -9.51 -7.78
CA GLY A 260 -28.55 -9.36 -6.81
C GLY A 260 -28.21 -10.09 -5.50
N PRO A 261 -29.14 -10.86 -4.91
CA PRO A 261 -28.87 -11.59 -3.66
C PRO A 261 -28.05 -12.88 -3.86
N CYS A 262 -27.55 -13.13 -5.08
CA CYS A 262 -26.90 -14.37 -5.44
C CYS A 262 -25.38 -14.18 -5.61
N LEU A 263 -24.60 -15.01 -4.93
CA LEU A 263 -23.16 -15.23 -5.15
C LEU A 263 -22.97 -16.66 -5.63
N VAL A 264 -22.06 -16.81 -6.57
CA VAL A 264 -21.48 -18.09 -6.95
C VAL A 264 -19.98 -18.00 -6.79
N CYS A 265 -19.33 -19.07 -6.32
CA CYS A 265 -17.88 -19.18 -6.37
C CYS A 265 -17.42 -20.60 -6.70
N GLY A 266 -16.27 -20.69 -7.37
CA GLY A 266 -15.61 -21.95 -7.72
C GLY A 266 -14.36 -22.17 -6.88
N THR A 267 -14.09 -23.42 -6.51
CA THR A 267 -12.96 -23.79 -5.64
C THR A 267 -12.09 -24.91 -6.21
N ASP A 268 -10.86 -25.01 -5.71
CA ASP A 268 -9.94 -26.14 -5.97
C ASP A 268 -10.43 -27.47 -5.40
N ALA A 269 -11.46 -27.47 -4.55
CA ALA A 269 -12.11 -28.69 -4.05
C ALA A 269 -13.05 -29.33 -5.07
N GLU A 270 -12.91 -28.99 -6.35
CA GLU A 270 -13.80 -29.39 -7.45
C GLU A 270 -15.29 -29.05 -7.14
N ALA A 271 -15.50 -28.00 -6.33
CA ALA A 271 -16.81 -27.63 -5.81
C ALA A 271 -17.21 -26.21 -6.23
N ILE A 272 -18.50 -26.05 -6.54
CA ILE A 272 -19.16 -24.76 -6.77
C ILE A 272 -20.07 -24.47 -5.57
N TYR A 273 -19.89 -23.32 -4.95
CA TYR A 273 -20.77 -22.84 -3.89
C TYR A 273 -21.73 -21.79 -4.44
N VAL A 274 -22.99 -21.87 -4.00
CA VAL A 274 -24.02 -20.89 -4.36
C VAL A 274 -24.69 -20.41 -3.08
N ASN A 275 -24.68 -19.11 -2.87
CA ASN A 275 -25.46 -18.45 -1.83
C ASN A 275 -26.50 -17.55 -2.50
N ARG A 276 -27.80 -17.78 -2.24
CA ARG A 276 -28.92 -17.04 -2.85
C ARG A 276 -29.54 -16.00 -1.91
N HIS A 277 -28.93 -15.82 -0.75
CA HIS A 277 -29.43 -14.99 0.35
C HIS A 277 -28.33 -14.07 0.86
N LEU A 278 -27.51 -13.53 -0.05
CA LEU A 278 -26.72 -12.36 0.31
C LEU A 278 -27.67 -11.18 0.49
N VAL A 279 -27.45 -10.52 1.61
CA VAL A 279 -28.10 -9.33 2.16
C VAL A 279 -29.10 -8.63 1.21
N ALA A 280 -30.32 -8.45 1.70
CA ALA A 280 -31.39 -7.64 1.11
C ALA A 280 -31.19 -6.15 1.37
#